data_AF-A0A9D1M194-F1
#
_entry.id   AF-A0A9D1M194-F1
#
_cell.length_a   1.000
_cell.length_b   1.000
_cell.length_c   1.000
_cell.angle_alpha   90.00
_cell.angle_beta   90.00
_cell.angle_gamma   90.00
#
_symmetry.space_group_name_H-M   'P 1'
#
loop_
_entity.id
_entity.type
_entity.pdbx_description
1 polymer ?
#
loop_
_entity_poly.entity_id
_entity_poly.type
_entity_poly.pdbx_seq_one_letter_code
_entity_poly.pdbx_strand_id
1 'polypeptide(L)'
;MKKEIECEIVRDLLPNYIENLTSKETSKYLKEHIDHCEKCKKIQEQMQKEVELDTEKSDKKEINFLKKYKTKLNALKIIIFIFIIIFLLTLGRKMIILSNLSNEADKYMEKTNYHVIQYSYNEDSYIKTEIFKSNHKAKLKISNIEPEPKKSITIYGKEKTMESKEFDMYNANIYVNKENKNTVLLNQEIGSIKFLQNVLKTDNWFELFRTSFNISVKRTTFNGKECFYITSSYGKNYLPNTDGIYVDAETGLVICENAREYINEKGEIKRSGILKYVYEFDSVTEEDFLEPDINDYEITEKLEF
;
A
#
# COMPACT_ATOMS: atom_id res chain seq x y z
N MET A 1 -50.56 37.59 -67.31
CA MET A 1 -51.03 37.98 -65.97
C MET A 1 -51.58 36.83 -65.13
N LYS A 2 -52.77 36.24 -65.38
CA LYS A 2 -53.33 35.20 -64.46
C LYS A 2 -52.41 33.98 -64.24
N LYS A 3 -51.83 33.45 -65.32
CA LYS A 3 -50.89 32.32 -65.27
C LYS A 3 -49.55 32.66 -64.59
N GLU A 4 -49.15 33.94 -64.60
CA GLU A 4 -47.91 34.40 -63.94
C GLU A 4 -48.10 34.54 -62.44
N ILE A 5 -49.25 35.07 -62.00
CA ILE A 5 -49.61 35.15 -60.57
C ILE A 5 -49.69 33.75 -59.96
N GLU A 6 -50.28 32.79 -60.68
CA GLU A 6 -50.35 31.39 -60.24
C GLU A 6 -48.95 30.75 -60.13
N CYS A 7 -48.02 31.04 -61.05
CA CYS A 7 -46.64 30.54 -60.97
C CYS A 7 -45.87 31.12 -59.77
N GLU A 8 -46.04 32.42 -59.47
CA GLU A 8 -45.39 33.06 -58.32
C GLU A 8 -45.90 32.45 -56.99
N ILE A 9 -47.22 32.27 -56.86
CA ILE A 9 -47.82 31.60 -55.69
C ILE A 9 -47.28 30.17 -55.53
N VAL A 10 -47.19 29.41 -56.63
CA VAL A 10 -46.65 28.05 -56.62
C VAL A 10 -45.17 28.04 -56.23
N ARG A 11 -44.38 29.00 -56.72
CA ARG A 11 -42.95 29.12 -56.39
C ARG A 11 -42.74 29.44 -54.91
N ASP A 12 -43.53 30.36 -54.35
CA ASP A 12 -43.44 30.77 -52.95
C ASP A 12 -43.83 29.63 -51.99
N LEU A 13 -44.74 28.75 -52.42
CA LEU A 13 -45.19 27.60 -51.64
C LEU A 13 -44.36 26.32 -51.90
N LEU A 14 -43.50 26.32 -52.91
CA LEU A 14 -42.73 25.15 -53.34
C LEU A 14 -41.80 24.58 -52.26
N PRO A 15 -41.08 25.41 -51.47
CA PRO A 15 -40.26 24.89 -50.38
C PRO A 15 -41.09 24.11 -49.34
N ASN A 16 -42.22 24.67 -48.92
CA ASN A 16 -43.13 24.00 -47.98
C ASN A 16 -43.74 22.72 -48.58
N TYR A 17 -43.98 22.69 -49.89
CA TYR A 17 -44.47 21.51 -50.59
C TYR A 17 -43.44 20.38 -50.63
N ILE A 18 -42.17 20.70 -50.91
CA ILE A 18 -41.05 19.74 -50.92
C ILE A 18 -40.80 19.16 -49.52
N GLU A 19 -40.96 19.98 -48.47
CA GLU A 19 -40.84 19.56 -47.06
C GLU A 19 -42.13 18.89 -46.51
N ASN A 20 -43.16 18.69 -47.34
CA ASN A 20 -44.47 18.14 -46.94
C ASN A 20 -45.18 18.90 -45.80
N LEU A 21 -44.99 20.23 -45.74
CA LEU A 21 -45.58 21.13 -44.75
C LEU A 21 -46.87 21.82 -45.24
N THR A 22 -47.34 21.49 -46.44
CA THR A 22 -48.58 22.01 -47.01
C THR A 22 -49.80 21.16 -46.61
N SER A 23 -50.98 21.79 -46.50
CA SER A 23 -52.23 21.05 -46.30
C SER A 23 -52.52 20.11 -47.48
N LYS A 24 -53.38 19.09 -47.29
CA LYS A 24 -53.75 18.16 -48.38
C LYS A 24 -54.34 18.87 -49.60
N GLU A 25 -55.15 19.89 -49.36
CA GLU A 25 -55.82 20.69 -50.39
C GLU A 25 -54.79 21.53 -51.17
N THR A 26 -53.89 22.20 -50.46
CA THR A 26 -52.79 22.98 -51.06
C THR A 26 -51.85 22.07 -51.85
N SER A 27 -51.51 20.89 -51.32
CA SER A 27 -50.63 19.92 -51.99
C SER A 27 -51.22 19.40 -53.30
N LYS A 28 -52.55 19.18 -53.35
CA LYS A 28 -53.25 18.77 -54.56
C LYS A 28 -53.20 19.86 -55.64
N TYR A 29 -53.47 21.11 -55.25
CA TYR A 29 -53.40 22.27 -56.15
C TYR A 29 -51.99 22.48 -56.71
N LEU A 30 -50.96 22.45 -55.86
CA LEU A 30 -49.57 22.62 -56.28
C LEU A 30 -49.13 21.51 -57.24
N LYS A 31 -49.49 20.25 -56.95
CA LYS A 31 -49.21 19.10 -57.83
C LYS A 31 -49.86 19.27 -59.21
N GLU A 32 -51.15 19.59 -59.25
CA GLU A 32 -51.87 19.81 -60.50
C GLU A 32 -51.22 20.94 -61.32
N HIS A 33 -50.77 22.02 -60.69
CA HIS A 33 -50.08 23.10 -61.41
C HIS A 33 -48.71 22.69 -61.94
N ILE A 34 -47.89 22.02 -61.12
CA ILE A 34 -46.55 21.55 -61.48
C ILE A 34 -46.60 20.59 -62.67
N ASP A 35 -47.59 19.69 -62.70
CA ASP A 35 -47.77 18.72 -63.79
C ASP A 35 -48.04 19.38 -65.15
N HIS A 36 -48.63 20.59 -65.14
CA HIS A 36 -49.01 21.34 -66.35
C HIS A 36 -48.11 22.56 -66.64
N CYS A 37 -47.10 22.82 -65.80
CA CYS A 37 -46.22 23.99 -65.92
C CYS A 37 -44.73 23.59 -65.88
N GLU A 38 -44.10 23.52 -67.06
CA GLU A 38 -42.68 23.14 -67.19
C GLU A 38 -41.72 24.03 -66.39
N LYS A 39 -42.05 25.33 -66.23
CA LYS A 39 -41.22 26.27 -65.46
C LYS A 39 -41.20 25.90 -63.97
N CYS A 40 -42.37 25.68 -63.37
CA CYS A 40 -42.49 25.30 -61.97
C CYS A 40 -41.92 23.90 -61.72
N LYS A 41 -42.10 22.97 -62.67
CA LYS A 41 -41.50 21.63 -62.62
C LYS A 41 -39.96 21.66 -62.56
N LYS A 42 -39.31 22.45 -63.42
CA LYS A 42 -37.85 22.60 -63.40
C LYS A 42 -37.33 23.18 -62.07
N ILE A 43 -38.03 24.16 -61.51
CA ILE A 43 -37.65 24.78 -60.23
C ILE A 43 -37.80 23.76 -59.09
N GLN A 44 -38.88 22.96 -59.10
CA GLN A 44 -39.09 21.89 -58.11
C GLN A 44 -37.96 20.86 -58.17
N GLU A 45 -37.63 20.37 -59.37
CA GLU A 45 -36.55 19.39 -59.57
C GLU A 45 -35.20 19.92 -59.08
N GLN A 46 -34.92 21.21 -59.29
CA GLN A 46 -33.69 21.86 -58.80
C GLN A 46 -33.67 21.93 -57.27
N MET A 47 -34.74 22.43 -56.64
CA MET A 47 -34.83 22.54 -55.18
C MET A 47 -34.79 21.17 -54.50
N GLN A 48 -35.47 20.17 -55.06
CA GLN A 48 -35.47 18.80 -54.51
C GLN A 48 -34.06 18.19 -54.57
N LYS A 49 -33.31 18.41 -55.65
CA LYS A 49 -31.92 17.98 -55.77
C LYS A 49 -30.99 18.67 -54.78
N GLU A 50 -31.21 19.95 -54.47
CA GLU A 50 -30.46 20.67 -53.43
C GLU A 50 -30.70 20.09 -52.04
N VAL A 51 -31.97 19.79 -51.70
CA VAL A 51 -32.36 19.14 -50.44
C VAL A 51 -31.75 17.74 -50.30
N GLU A 52 -31.76 16.93 -51.36
CA GLU A 52 -31.10 15.61 -51.39
C GLU A 52 -29.58 15.71 -51.16
N LEU A 53 -28.92 16.69 -51.78
CA LEU A 53 -27.49 16.91 -51.61
C LEU A 53 -27.12 17.37 -50.19
N ASP A 54 -27.95 18.19 -49.56
CA ASP A 54 -27.68 18.70 -48.21
C ASP A 54 -28.02 17.67 -47.12
N THR A 55 -29.06 16.85 -47.31
CA THR A 55 -29.34 15.68 -46.46
C THR A 55 -28.21 14.65 -46.54
N GLU A 56 -27.72 14.31 -47.74
CA GLU A 56 -26.56 13.43 -47.88
C GLU A 56 -25.30 13.96 -47.17
N LYS A 57 -25.02 15.27 -47.27
CA LYS A 57 -23.87 15.89 -46.58
C LYS A 57 -24.06 15.89 -45.06
N SER A 58 -25.28 16.14 -44.59
CA SER A 58 -25.68 16.09 -43.19
C SER A 58 -25.43 14.68 -42.62
N ASP A 59 -25.99 13.66 -43.27
CA ASP A 59 -25.86 12.26 -42.86
C ASP A 59 -24.39 11.82 -42.87
N LYS A 60 -23.61 12.20 -43.90
CA LYS A 60 -22.17 11.93 -43.95
C LYS A 60 -21.41 12.62 -42.82
N LYS A 61 -21.76 13.86 -42.43
CA LYS A 61 -21.16 14.58 -41.30
C LYS A 61 -21.51 13.90 -39.98
N GLU A 62 -22.77 13.52 -39.76
CA GLU A 62 -23.21 12.80 -38.56
C GLU A 62 -22.54 11.42 -38.44
N ILE A 63 -22.51 10.64 -39.52
CA ILE A 63 -21.82 9.33 -39.55
C ILE A 63 -20.32 9.50 -39.29
N ASN A 64 -19.67 10.52 -39.88
CA ASN A 64 -18.26 10.78 -39.63
C ASN A 64 -18.00 11.26 -38.19
N PHE A 65 -18.92 12.02 -37.58
CA PHE A 65 -18.85 12.40 -36.18
C PHE A 65 -18.98 11.18 -35.25
N LEU A 66 -19.97 10.32 -35.51
CA LEU A 66 -20.17 9.06 -34.77
C LEU A 66 -18.98 8.11 -34.93
N LYS A 67 -18.41 7.99 -36.13
CA LYS A 67 -17.18 7.23 -36.38
C LYS A 67 -16.01 7.79 -35.57
N LYS A 68 -15.78 9.11 -35.61
CA LYS A 68 -14.72 9.77 -34.81
C LYS A 68 -14.91 9.52 -33.31
N TYR A 69 -16.13 9.56 -32.80
CA TYR A 69 -16.43 9.28 -31.39
C TYR A 69 -16.15 7.81 -31.02
N LYS A 70 -16.57 6.85 -31.86
CA LYS A 70 -16.22 5.43 -31.69
C LYS A 70 -14.71 5.19 -31.70
N THR A 71 -13.97 5.85 -32.59
CA THR A 71 -12.49 5.73 -32.63
C THR A 71 -11.85 6.30 -31.37
N LYS A 72 -12.32 7.46 -30.87
CA LYS A 72 -11.86 8.06 -29.60
C LYS A 72 -12.17 7.16 -28.40
N LEU A 73 -13.37 6.58 -28.33
CA LEU A 73 -13.73 5.64 -27.27
C LEU A 73 -12.90 4.35 -27.32
N ASN A 74 -12.64 3.81 -28.52
CA ASN A 74 -11.77 2.65 -28.68
C ASN A 74 -10.33 2.96 -28.27
N ALA A 75 -9.80 4.13 -28.63
CA ALA A 75 -8.50 4.59 -28.17
C ALA A 75 -8.44 4.71 -26.64
N LEU A 76 -9.48 5.30 -26.02
CA LEU A 76 -9.59 5.42 -24.56
C LEU A 76 -9.67 4.05 -23.86
N LYS A 77 -10.41 3.08 -24.42
CA LYS A 77 -10.44 1.69 -23.93
C LYS A 77 -9.05 1.06 -23.97
N ILE A 78 -8.30 1.24 -25.05
CA ILE A 78 -6.93 0.72 -25.18
C ILE A 78 -6.01 1.37 -24.14
N ILE A 79 -6.10 2.69 -23.94
CA ILE A 79 -5.32 3.41 -22.94
C ILE A 79 -5.62 2.88 -21.53
N ILE A 80 -6.89 2.75 -21.17
CA ILE A 80 -7.32 2.19 -19.87
C ILE A 80 -6.79 0.76 -19.72
N PHE A 81 -6.89 -0.07 -20.75
CA PHE A 81 -6.40 -1.44 -20.72
C PHE A 81 -4.89 -1.51 -20.48
N ILE A 82 -4.11 -0.64 -21.13
CA ILE A 82 -2.66 -0.52 -20.90
C ILE A 82 -2.37 -0.11 -19.45
N PHE A 83 -3.10 0.87 -18.91
CA PHE A 83 -2.95 1.28 -17.51
C PHE A 83 -3.27 0.15 -16.54
N ILE A 84 -4.32 -0.64 -16.80
CA ILE A 84 -4.67 -1.82 -15.99
C ILE A 84 -3.55 -2.85 -16.04
N ILE A 85 -2.98 -3.13 -17.22
CA ILE A 85 -1.86 -4.07 -17.34
C ILE A 85 -0.65 -3.59 -16.55
N ILE A 86 -0.24 -2.34 -16.71
CA ILE A 86 0.91 -1.76 -15.98
C ILE A 86 0.66 -1.86 -14.47
N PHE A 87 -0.55 -1.50 -14.03
CA PHE A 87 -0.95 -1.59 -12.64
C PHE A 87 -0.84 -3.03 -12.11
N LEU A 88 -1.39 -4.02 -12.82
CA LEU A 88 -1.30 -5.44 -12.46
C LEU A 88 0.16 -5.93 -12.40
N LEU A 89 1.01 -5.53 -13.36
CA LEU A 89 2.43 -5.86 -13.35
C LEU A 89 3.15 -5.27 -12.13
N THR A 90 2.88 -4.01 -11.79
CA THR A 90 3.48 -3.37 -10.61
C THR A 90 3.02 -4.01 -9.31
N LEU A 91 1.74 -4.38 -9.22
CA LEU A 91 1.15 -5.01 -8.05
C LEU A 91 1.65 -6.45 -7.88
N GLY A 92 1.64 -7.23 -8.96
CA GLY A 92 2.18 -8.59 -8.98
C GLY A 92 3.65 -8.62 -8.57
N ARG A 93 4.47 -7.68 -9.06
CA ARG A 93 5.88 -7.55 -8.62
C ARG A 93 5.99 -7.33 -7.11
N LYS A 94 5.17 -6.45 -6.53
CA LYS A 94 5.17 -6.21 -5.07
C LYS A 94 4.79 -7.47 -4.30
N MET A 95 3.72 -8.16 -4.71
CA MET A 95 3.26 -9.41 -4.07
C MET A 95 4.35 -10.48 -4.08
N ILE A 96 5.06 -10.66 -5.21
CA ILE A 96 6.16 -11.63 -5.33
C ILE A 96 7.29 -11.27 -4.37
N ILE A 97 7.70 -10.00 -4.31
CA ILE A 97 8.77 -9.56 -3.40
C ILE A 97 8.39 -9.81 -1.94
N LEU A 98 7.19 -9.37 -1.52
CA LEU A 98 6.72 -9.57 -0.15
C LEU A 98 6.62 -11.05 0.21
N SER A 99 6.05 -11.87 -0.68
CA SER A 99 5.93 -13.31 -0.46
C SER A 99 7.30 -13.97 -0.34
N ASN A 100 8.25 -13.61 -1.19
CA ASN A 100 9.60 -14.18 -1.13
C ASN A 100 10.30 -13.79 0.17
N LEU A 101 10.29 -12.50 0.54
CA LEU A 101 10.87 -12.04 1.80
C LEU A 101 10.21 -12.71 3.00
N SER A 102 8.88 -12.83 3.02
CA SER A 102 8.16 -13.52 4.09
C SER A 102 8.53 -14.99 4.18
N ASN A 103 8.63 -15.70 3.04
CA ASN A 103 9.02 -17.11 3.01
C ASN A 103 10.48 -17.32 3.46
N GLU A 104 11.39 -16.40 3.13
CA GLU A 104 12.77 -16.43 3.65
C GLU A 104 12.81 -16.19 5.16
N ALA A 105 12.04 -15.22 5.66
CA ALA A 105 11.94 -14.92 7.09
C ALA A 105 11.38 -16.11 7.89
N ASP A 106 10.41 -16.85 7.34
CA ASP A 106 9.81 -18.03 7.98
C ASP A 106 10.85 -19.08 8.39
N LYS A 107 11.95 -19.22 7.64
CA LYS A 107 13.03 -20.17 7.95
C LYS A 107 13.70 -19.93 9.31
N TYR A 108 13.55 -18.71 9.84
CA TYR A 108 14.15 -18.29 11.11
C TYR A 108 13.14 -18.29 12.27
N MET A 109 11.83 -18.28 12.02
CA MET A 109 10.81 -18.05 13.05
C MET A 109 10.77 -19.16 14.12
N GLU A 110 11.16 -20.38 13.75
CA GLU A 110 11.20 -21.54 14.65
C GLU A 110 12.59 -21.80 15.23
N LYS A 111 13.59 -20.96 14.92
CA LYS A 111 14.93 -21.09 15.49
C LYS A 111 14.88 -20.86 16.99
N THR A 112 15.45 -21.79 17.73
CA THR A 112 15.50 -21.75 19.20
C THR A 112 16.85 -21.33 19.74
N ASN A 113 17.89 -21.30 18.91
CA ASN A 113 19.22 -20.79 19.25
C ASN A 113 19.51 -19.53 18.42
N TYR A 114 19.51 -18.37 19.09
CA TYR A 114 19.83 -17.10 18.43
C TYR A 114 20.22 -16.02 19.44
N HIS A 115 20.98 -15.06 18.95
CA HIS A 115 21.30 -13.80 19.60
C HIS A 115 20.79 -12.65 18.73
N VAL A 116 19.98 -11.76 19.31
CA VAL A 116 19.51 -10.55 18.63
C VAL A 116 19.91 -9.31 19.42
N ILE A 117 20.49 -8.34 18.72
CA ILE A 117 20.79 -7.02 19.24
C ILE A 117 19.84 -6.02 18.58
N GLN A 118 19.10 -5.28 19.40
CA GLN A 118 18.27 -4.16 18.98
C GLN A 118 18.84 -2.85 19.54
N TYR A 119 19.04 -1.88 18.68
CA TYR A 119 19.39 -0.51 19.05
C TYR A 119 18.18 0.39 18.85
N SER A 120 17.72 1.06 19.90
CA SER A 120 16.65 2.05 19.86
C SER A 120 17.22 3.44 20.04
N TYR A 121 17.31 4.21 18.96
CA TYR A 121 17.83 5.58 18.96
C TYR A 121 16.69 6.58 19.14
N ASN A 122 16.65 7.25 20.28
CA ASN A 122 15.79 8.38 20.57
C ASN A 122 16.57 9.70 20.40
N GLU A 123 15.91 10.85 20.54
CA GLU A 123 16.56 12.16 20.34
C GLU A 123 17.80 12.38 21.23
N ASP A 124 17.72 11.97 22.50
CA ASP A 124 18.75 12.27 23.51
C ASP A 124 19.52 11.05 24.03
N SER A 125 19.14 9.84 23.60
CA SER A 125 19.73 8.60 24.10
C SER A 125 19.50 7.44 23.16
N TYR A 126 20.27 6.37 23.32
CA TYR A 126 19.93 5.09 22.71
C TYR A 126 20.01 3.94 23.70
N ILE A 127 19.06 3.02 23.55
CA ILE A 127 18.93 1.82 24.35
C ILE A 127 19.43 0.65 23.50
N LYS A 128 20.34 -0.15 24.06
CA LYS A 128 20.76 -1.43 23.49
C LYS A 128 20.03 -2.54 24.25
N THR A 129 19.30 -3.36 23.50
CA THR A 129 18.63 -4.55 23.99
C THR A 129 19.27 -5.77 23.34
N GLU A 130 19.80 -6.67 24.15
CA GLU A 130 20.42 -7.92 23.71
C GLU A 130 19.60 -9.10 24.20
N ILE A 131 19.28 -10.02 23.30
CA ILE A 131 18.40 -11.15 23.55
C ILE A 131 19.12 -12.41 23.12
N PHE A 132 19.38 -13.29 24.07
CA PHE A 132 20.00 -14.59 23.84
C PHE A 132 18.95 -15.64 24.12
N LYS A 133 18.79 -16.58 23.20
CA LYS A 133 17.80 -17.65 23.30
C LYS A 133 18.48 -18.99 23.05
N SER A 134 18.13 -19.97 23.88
CA SER A 134 18.34 -21.39 23.64
C SER A 134 17.01 -22.14 23.84
N ASN A 135 17.01 -23.47 23.65
CA ASN A 135 15.82 -24.31 23.84
C ASN A 135 15.14 -24.10 25.21
N HIS A 136 15.95 -23.96 26.26
CA HIS A 136 15.49 -23.97 27.65
C HIS A 136 15.81 -22.68 28.42
N LYS A 137 16.72 -21.84 27.91
CA LYS A 137 17.17 -20.62 28.57
C LYS A 137 16.94 -19.39 27.70
N ALA A 138 16.80 -18.25 28.36
CA ALA A 138 16.74 -16.96 27.72
C ALA A 138 17.50 -15.93 28.56
N LYS A 139 18.17 -14.98 27.92
CA LYS A 139 18.79 -13.83 28.59
C LYS A 139 18.37 -12.56 27.86
N LEU A 140 17.85 -11.59 28.60
CA LEU A 140 17.52 -10.25 28.10
C LEU A 140 18.39 -9.25 28.84
N LYS A 141 19.20 -8.48 28.12
CA LYS A 141 20.01 -7.40 28.67
C LYS A 141 19.60 -6.08 28.05
N ILE A 142 19.15 -5.13 28.87
CA ILE A 142 18.80 -3.78 28.47
C ILE A 142 19.81 -2.82 29.08
N SER A 143 20.51 -2.08 28.24
CA SER A 143 21.52 -1.10 28.64
C SER A 143 21.20 0.26 28.01
N ASN A 144 21.09 1.31 28.82
CA ASN A 144 21.10 2.69 28.31
C ASN A 144 22.58 3.08 28.12
N ILE A 145 23.02 3.50 26.93
CA ILE A 145 24.48 3.60 26.67
C ILE A 145 25.01 5.04 26.73
N GLU A 146 24.15 6.06 26.59
CA GLU A 146 24.61 7.45 26.59
C GLU A 146 23.81 8.38 27.52
N PRO A 147 24.50 9.34 28.19
CA PRO A 147 25.95 9.59 28.09
C PRO A 147 26.83 8.61 28.89
N GLU A 148 26.26 7.86 29.84
CA GLU A 148 26.91 6.74 30.54
C GLU A 148 25.83 5.71 30.93
N PRO A 149 26.14 4.41 31.06
CA PRO A 149 25.17 3.41 31.49
C PRO A 149 24.82 3.56 32.96
N LYS A 150 23.95 4.53 33.27
CA LYS A 150 23.45 4.78 34.63
C LYS A 150 22.56 3.67 35.15
N LYS A 151 22.03 2.84 34.24
CA LYS A 151 21.12 1.75 34.55
C LYS A 151 21.22 0.64 33.51
N SER A 152 21.43 -0.58 33.97
CA SER A 152 21.23 -1.79 33.16
C SER A 152 20.32 -2.76 33.89
N ILE A 153 19.53 -3.50 33.11
CA ILE A 153 18.70 -4.59 33.61
C ILE A 153 19.09 -5.83 32.83
N THR A 154 19.42 -6.91 33.52
CA THR A 154 19.68 -8.21 32.91
C THR A 154 18.75 -9.25 33.53
N ILE A 155 17.97 -9.91 32.69
CA ILE A 155 17.06 -11.00 33.09
C ILE A 155 17.65 -12.30 32.59
N TYR A 156 17.83 -13.26 33.48
CA TYR A 156 18.28 -14.62 33.17
C TYR A 156 17.13 -15.59 33.39
N GLY A 157 16.44 -15.98 32.32
CA GLY A 157 15.49 -17.08 32.30
C GLY A 157 16.23 -18.42 32.31
N LYS A 158 16.16 -19.11 33.45
CA LYS A 158 16.94 -20.33 33.75
C LYS A 158 16.31 -21.58 33.17
N GLU A 159 14.98 -21.63 33.25
CA GLU A 159 14.19 -22.76 32.82
C GLU A 159 12.86 -22.26 32.28
N LYS A 160 12.48 -22.78 31.11
CA LYS A 160 11.17 -22.53 30.52
C LYS A 160 10.10 -23.32 31.30
N THR A 161 9.16 -22.60 31.91
CA THR A 161 8.08 -23.20 32.72
C THR A 161 6.81 -23.45 31.91
N MET A 162 6.55 -22.63 30.89
CA MET A 162 5.40 -22.78 30.00
C MET A 162 5.72 -22.23 28.61
N GLU A 163 5.13 -22.83 27.58
CA GLU A 163 5.22 -22.36 26.19
C GLU A 163 3.83 -22.03 25.65
N SER A 164 3.71 -20.87 25.01
CA SER A 164 2.52 -20.49 24.25
C SER A 164 2.89 -20.01 22.84
N LYS A 165 1.88 -19.68 22.02
CA LYS A 165 2.13 -19.13 20.69
C LYS A 165 2.78 -17.74 20.73
N GLU A 166 2.48 -16.93 21.74
CA GLU A 166 2.86 -15.51 21.77
C GLU A 166 4.00 -15.20 22.75
N PHE A 167 4.04 -15.91 23.87
CA PHE A 167 5.03 -15.72 24.93
C PHE A 167 5.51 -17.06 25.51
N ASP A 168 6.76 -17.08 25.93
CA ASP A 168 7.35 -18.15 26.73
C ASP A 168 7.45 -17.68 28.18
N MET A 169 7.15 -18.55 29.15
CA MET A 169 7.34 -18.24 30.57
C MET A 169 8.61 -18.88 31.09
N TYR A 170 9.32 -18.13 31.92
CA TYR A 170 10.58 -18.55 32.52
C TYR A 170 10.56 -18.34 34.02
N ASN A 171 11.17 -19.28 34.73
CA ASN A 171 11.72 -18.99 36.04
C ASN A 171 13.03 -18.21 35.84
N ALA A 172 13.09 -16.99 36.35
CA ALA A 172 14.12 -16.04 36.01
C ALA A 172 14.66 -15.26 37.22
N ASN A 173 15.92 -14.88 37.13
CA ASN A 173 16.52 -13.89 38.01
C ASN A 173 16.65 -12.54 37.28
N ILE A 174 16.38 -11.45 37.97
CA ILE A 174 16.47 -10.09 37.42
C ILE A 174 17.53 -9.33 38.18
N TYR A 175 18.61 -8.98 37.49
CA TYR A 175 19.70 -8.17 37.99
C TYR A 175 19.53 -6.74 37.51
N VAL A 176 19.57 -5.79 38.44
CA VAL A 176 19.47 -4.36 38.16
C VAL A 176 20.74 -3.69 38.67
N ASN A 177 21.51 -3.11 37.77
CA ASN A 177 22.68 -2.30 38.12
C ASN A 177 22.31 -0.83 37.96
N LYS A 178 22.46 -0.03 39.02
CA LYS A 178 22.34 1.43 39.03
C LYS A 178 23.66 2.03 39.51
N GLU A 179 23.95 3.30 39.22
CA GLU A 179 25.20 4.00 39.58
C GLU A 179 25.75 3.65 40.98
N ASN A 180 24.89 3.52 42.00
CA ASN A 180 25.29 3.31 43.39
C ASN A 180 24.69 2.05 44.06
N LYS A 181 23.92 1.24 43.34
CA LYS A 181 23.23 0.08 43.95
C LYS A 181 22.99 -1.01 42.92
N ASN A 182 23.41 -2.21 43.27
CA ASN A 182 23.14 -3.43 42.52
C ASN A 182 22.11 -4.25 43.29
N THR A 183 20.98 -4.56 42.66
CA THR A 183 19.93 -5.39 43.27
C THR A 183 19.60 -6.60 42.40
N VAL A 184 19.12 -7.66 43.05
CA VAL A 184 18.66 -8.86 42.37
C VAL A 184 17.32 -9.32 42.90
N LEU A 185 16.41 -9.67 41.98
CA LEU A 185 15.20 -10.42 42.29
C LEU A 185 15.40 -11.86 41.85
N LEU A 186 15.14 -12.80 42.76
CA LEU A 186 15.34 -14.22 42.51
C LEU A 186 14.03 -14.93 42.24
N ASN A 187 14.09 -15.98 41.42
CA ASN A 187 13.02 -16.94 41.18
C ASN A 187 11.68 -16.29 40.76
N GLN A 188 11.76 -15.30 39.87
CA GLN A 188 10.61 -14.58 39.34
C GLN A 188 10.03 -15.33 38.15
N GLU A 189 8.72 -15.44 38.08
CA GLU A 189 8.04 -15.96 36.90
C GLU A 189 7.80 -14.81 35.90
N ILE A 190 8.45 -14.88 34.74
CA ILE A 190 8.45 -13.79 33.75
C ILE A 190 8.03 -14.31 32.38
N GLY A 191 7.09 -13.62 31.75
CA GLY A 191 6.75 -13.82 30.35
C GLY A 191 7.73 -13.08 29.42
N SER A 192 8.24 -13.79 28.41
CA SER A 192 9.07 -13.25 27.34
C SER A 192 8.31 -13.37 26.02
N ILE A 193 8.00 -12.23 25.40
CA ILE A 193 7.40 -12.19 24.06
C ILE A 193 8.38 -12.81 23.06
N LYS A 194 7.88 -13.63 22.13
CA LYS A 194 8.71 -14.15 21.03
C LYS A 194 9.22 -12.99 20.17
N PHE A 195 10.54 -12.80 20.19
CA PHE A 195 11.18 -11.64 19.56
C PHE A 195 11.26 -11.78 18.03
N LEU A 196 11.51 -12.98 17.53
CA LEU A 196 11.50 -13.24 16.10
C LEU A 196 10.05 -13.18 15.60
N GLN A 197 9.78 -12.27 14.67
CA GLN A 197 8.47 -12.07 14.08
C GLN A 197 8.59 -11.88 12.57
N ASN A 198 7.70 -12.54 11.82
CA ASN A 198 7.59 -12.35 10.38
C ASN A 198 6.60 -11.23 10.09
N VAL A 199 7.09 -9.99 10.08
CA VAL A 199 6.25 -8.79 9.88
C VAL A 199 5.61 -8.72 8.49
N LEU A 200 6.10 -9.54 7.53
CA LEU A 200 5.59 -9.60 6.17
C LEU A 200 4.62 -10.77 5.94
N LYS A 201 4.38 -11.60 6.97
CA LYS A 201 3.43 -12.71 6.89
C LYS A 201 2.03 -12.17 6.67
N THR A 202 1.30 -12.82 5.77
CA THR A 202 -0.12 -12.54 5.51
C THR A 202 -0.89 -13.85 5.59
N ASP A 203 -2.11 -13.80 6.11
CA ASP A 203 -2.90 -15.02 6.34
C ASP A 203 -3.34 -15.69 5.04
N ASN A 204 -3.54 -14.89 3.98
CA ASN A 204 -3.99 -15.38 2.68
C ASN A 204 -3.61 -14.42 1.53
N TRP A 205 -3.85 -14.88 0.30
CA TRP A 205 -3.51 -14.14 -0.90
C TRP A 205 -4.27 -12.80 -1.05
N PHE A 206 -5.47 -12.70 -0.47
CA PHE A 206 -6.28 -11.47 -0.51
C PHE A 206 -5.72 -10.40 0.42
N GLU A 207 -5.24 -10.80 1.61
CA GLU A 207 -4.49 -9.91 2.49
C GLU A 207 -3.18 -9.45 1.84
N LEU A 208 -2.43 -10.36 1.22
CA LEU A 208 -1.22 -10.03 0.47
C LEU A 208 -1.51 -9.00 -0.63
N PHE A 209 -2.60 -9.19 -1.38
CA PHE A 209 -3.04 -8.25 -2.41
C PHE A 209 -3.37 -6.88 -1.81
N ARG A 210 -4.18 -6.83 -0.75
CA ARG A 210 -4.58 -5.58 -0.07
C ARG A 210 -3.39 -4.83 0.51
N THR A 211 -2.44 -5.54 1.11
CA THR A 211 -1.19 -4.98 1.64
C THR A 211 -0.34 -4.44 0.50
N SER A 212 -0.11 -5.23 -0.56
CA SER A 212 0.72 -4.84 -1.71
C SER A 212 0.21 -3.60 -2.44
N PHE A 213 -1.12 -3.40 -2.48
CA PHE A 213 -1.74 -2.22 -3.10
C PHE A 213 -1.32 -0.91 -2.42
N ASN A 214 -1.21 -0.93 -1.08
CA ASN A 214 -1.08 0.27 -0.26
C ASN A 214 0.37 0.60 0.15
N ILE A 215 1.35 -0.25 -0.20
CA ILE A 215 2.75 -0.02 0.17
C ILE A 215 3.59 0.43 -1.03
N SER A 216 4.71 1.09 -0.75
CA SER A 216 5.83 1.23 -1.66
C SER A 216 6.89 0.18 -1.34
N VAL A 217 7.52 -0.39 -2.37
CA VAL A 217 8.61 -1.37 -2.24
C VAL A 217 9.73 -0.95 -3.17
N LYS A 218 10.87 -0.57 -2.59
CA LYS A 218 12.06 -0.09 -3.31
C LYS A 218 13.27 -0.94 -2.91
N ARG A 219 13.96 -1.51 -3.91
CA ARG A 219 15.28 -2.13 -3.69
C ARG A 219 16.31 -1.03 -3.40
N THR A 220 17.13 -1.22 -2.38
CA THR A 220 18.13 -0.27 -1.92
C THR A 220 19.23 -1.00 -1.16
N THR A 221 20.17 -0.25 -0.57
CA THR A 221 21.15 -0.78 0.38
C THR A 221 20.98 -0.13 1.74
N PHE A 222 21.30 -0.86 2.80
CA PHE A 222 21.42 -0.34 4.17
C PHE A 222 22.73 -0.85 4.78
N ASN A 223 23.62 0.04 5.21
CA ASN A 223 24.97 -0.28 5.68
C ASN A 223 25.77 -1.20 4.73
N GLY A 224 25.64 -0.98 3.42
CA GLY A 224 26.33 -1.79 2.39
C GLY A 224 25.69 -3.14 2.08
N LYS A 225 24.62 -3.54 2.79
CA LYS A 225 23.87 -4.77 2.51
C LYS A 225 22.66 -4.49 1.60
N GLU A 226 22.42 -5.38 0.63
CA GLU A 226 21.24 -5.33 -0.24
C GLU A 226 19.95 -5.56 0.56
N CYS A 227 18.96 -4.68 0.40
CA CYS A 227 17.71 -4.75 1.13
C CYS A 227 16.54 -4.12 0.35
N PHE A 228 15.34 -4.24 0.91
CA PHE A 228 14.15 -3.55 0.43
C PHE A 228 13.67 -2.55 1.46
N TYR A 229 13.43 -1.31 1.04
CA TYR A 229 12.68 -0.34 1.81
C TYR A 229 11.18 -0.47 1.52
N ILE A 230 10.40 -0.69 2.57
CA ILE A 230 8.96 -0.91 2.51
C ILE A 230 8.25 0.13 3.38
N THR A 231 7.36 0.94 2.79
CA THR A 231 6.63 1.98 3.54
C THR A 231 5.34 1.43 4.15
N SER A 232 5.01 1.87 5.36
CA SER A 232 3.74 1.56 6.03
C SER A 232 2.73 2.69 5.77
N SER A 233 1.68 2.46 4.97
CA SER A 233 0.64 3.50 4.75
C SER A 233 -0.59 3.40 5.66
N TYR A 234 -0.76 2.33 6.44
CA TYR A 234 -1.90 2.23 7.35
C TYR A 234 -1.60 1.49 8.66
N GLY A 235 -1.68 2.26 9.75
CA GLY A 235 -1.65 1.73 11.11
C GLY A 235 -2.83 0.81 11.38
N LYS A 236 -2.53 -0.37 11.92
CA LYS A 236 -3.11 -0.93 13.15
C LYS A 236 -2.66 -2.37 13.42
N ASN A 237 -2.13 -3.11 12.43
CA ASN A 237 -1.89 -4.56 12.64
C ASN A 237 -0.47 -5.07 12.38
N TYR A 238 0.41 -4.38 11.64
CA TYR A 238 1.69 -4.99 11.21
C TYR A 238 2.96 -4.25 11.65
N LEU A 239 2.93 -2.91 11.71
CA LEU A 239 4.08 -2.09 12.09
C LEU A 239 3.59 -0.86 12.88
N PRO A 240 3.41 -0.98 14.21
CA PRO A 240 3.11 0.19 15.03
C PRO A 240 4.36 1.08 15.07
N ASN A 241 4.20 2.35 14.67
CA ASN A 241 5.14 3.46 14.96
C ASN A 241 6.37 3.65 14.04
N THR A 242 6.30 3.23 12.77
CA THR A 242 7.36 3.55 11.77
C THR A 242 6.78 4.00 10.42
N ASP A 243 7.50 4.90 9.72
CA ASP A 243 7.16 5.33 8.35
C ASP A 243 7.59 4.30 7.29
N GLY A 244 8.46 3.37 7.66
CA GLY A 244 8.89 2.28 6.79
C GLY A 244 10.04 1.47 7.38
N ILE A 245 10.21 0.28 6.83
CA ILE A 245 11.19 -0.70 7.28
C ILE A 245 12.19 -1.02 6.20
N TYR A 246 13.40 -1.34 6.60
CA TYR A 246 14.40 -1.98 5.77
C TYR A 246 14.39 -3.47 6.06
N VAL A 247 14.16 -4.26 5.02
CA VAL A 247 14.10 -5.72 5.09
C VAL A 247 15.26 -6.29 4.29
N ASP A 248 16.05 -7.12 4.93
CA ASP A 248 17.18 -7.80 4.33
C ASP A 248 16.75 -8.62 3.10
N ALA A 249 17.43 -8.44 1.96
CA ALA A 249 17.00 -9.08 0.72
C ALA A 249 17.22 -10.60 0.68
N GLU A 250 18.13 -11.12 1.51
CA GLU A 250 18.49 -12.53 1.57
C GLU A 250 17.67 -13.27 2.63
N THR A 251 17.61 -12.73 3.85
CA THR A 251 16.97 -13.38 4.99
C THR A 251 15.50 -13.03 5.16
N GLY A 252 15.03 -11.93 4.56
CA GLY A 252 13.67 -11.43 4.77
C GLY A 252 13.41 -10.81 6.16
N LEU A 253 14.44 -10.69 7.00
CA LEU A 253 14.34 -10.12 8.35
C LEU A 253 14.41 -8.59 8.32
N VAL A 254 13.70 -7.95 9.26
CA VAL A 254 13.75 -6.49 9.43
C VAL A 254 15.09 -6.11 10.04
N ILE A 255 15.85 -5.24 9.37
CA ILE A 255 17.16 -4.78 9.88
C ILE A 255 17.11 -3.34 10.41
N CYS A 256 16.08 -2.58 10.03
CA CYS A 256 15.86 -1.24 10.56
C CYS A 256 14.40 -0.81 10.41
N GLU A 257 13.87 -0.13 11.42
CA GLU A 257 12.60 0.59 11.38
C GLU A 257 12.88 2.10 11.49
N ASN A 258 12.31 2.89 10.60
CA ASN A 258 12.48 4.34 10.61
C ASN A 258 11.66 5.00 11.71
N ALA A 259 12.13 6.15 12.18
CA ALA A 259 11.36 7.04 13.01
C ALA A 259 10.06 7.49 12.31
N ARG A 260 9.04 7.80 13.10
CA ARG A 260 7.75 8.34 12.66
C ARG A 260 7.27 9.40 13.65
N GLU A 261 6.70 10.47 13.13
CA GLU A 261 5.99 11.44 13.98
C GLU A 261 4.60 10.92 14.35
N TYR A 262 4.24 11.08 15.62
CA TYR A 262 2.94 10.72 16.14
C TYR A 262 2.47 11.76 17.16
N ILE A 263 1.16 11.86 17.33
CA ILE A 263 0.54 12.72 18.34
C ILE A 263 0.31 11.86 19.58
N ASN A 264 0.89 12.25 20.71
CA ASN A 264 0.66 11.52 21.97
C ASN A 264 -0.72 11.82 22.56
N GLU A 265 -1.10 11.14 23.65
CA GLU A 265 -2.39 11.33 24.32
C GLU A 265 -2.64 12.78 24.80
N LYS A 266 -1.57 13.57 24.95
CA LYS A 266 -1.62 14.98 25.35
C LYS A 266 -1.71 15.95 24.17
N GLY A 267 -1.77 15.46 22.93
CA GLY A 267 -1.83 16.29 21.72
C GLY A 267 -0.47 16.83 21.26
N GLU A 268 0.64 16.40 21.86
CA GLU A 268 1.98 16.83 21.47
C GLU A 268 2.50 16.00 20.31
N ILE A 269 3.16 16.66 19.36
CA ILE A 269 3.92 15.96 18.31
C ILE A 269 5.19 15.38 18.95
N LYS A 270 5.32 14.07 18.86
CA LYS A 270 6.50 13.30 19.28
C LYS A 270 7.03 12.52 18.08
N ARG A 271 8.28 12.10 18.17
CA ARG A 271 8.94 11.27 17.16
C ARG A 271 9.35 9.94 17.78
N SER A 272 8.95 8.83 17.16
CA SER A 272 9.44 7.52 17.56
C SER A 272 10.92 7.38 17.22
N GLY A 273 11.64 6.57 18.01
CA GLY A 273 13.04 6.28 17.75
C GLY A 273 13.26 5.45 16.50
N ILE A 274 14.49 5.43 16.00
CA ILE A 274 14.93 4.47 14.97
C ILE A 274 15.27 3.16 15.67
N LEU A 275 14.75 2.04 15.18
CA LEU A 275 15.14 0.71 15.66
C LEU A 275 16.09 0.08 14.64
N LYS A 276 17.22 -0.47 15.08
CA LYS A 276 18.12 -1.29 14.24
C LYS A 276 18.29 -2.66 14.85
N TYR A 277 18.36 -3.69 14.00
CA TYR A 277 18.46 -5.08 14.43
C TYR A 277 19.69 -5.75 13.84
N VAL A 278 20.34 -6.59 14.65
CA VAL A 278 21.42 -7.50 14.25
C VAL A 278 21.05 -8.88 14.74
N TYR A 279 21.13 -9.87 13.85
CA TYR A 279 20.75 -11.26 14.14
C TYR A 279 21.96 -12.17 13.97
N GLU A 280 22.15 -13.05 14.95
CA GLU A 280 23.10 -14.15 14.91
C GLU A 280 22.33 -15.42 15.26
N PHE A 281 22.37 -16.41 14.39
CA PHE A 281 21.67 -17.69 14.59
C PHE A 281 22.68 -18.78 14.92
N ASP A 282 22.25 -19.73 15.74
CA ASP A 282 23.05 -20.91 16.11
C ASP A 282 24.42 -20.54 16.76
N SER A 283 24.51 -19.35 17.38
CA SER A 283 25.73 -18.78 17.97
C SER A 283 25.77 -18.79 19.51
N VAL A 284 24.61 -18.98 20.16
CA VAL A 284 24.50 -18.87 21.62
C VAL A 284 24.96 -20.15 22.31
N THR A 285 25.74 -20.00 23.36
CA THR A 285 26.33 -21.10 24.15
C THR A 285 25.88 -21.04 25.61
N GLU A 286 26.22 -22.06 26.41
CA GLU A 286 25.94 -22.06 27.85
C GLU A 286 26.68 -20.95 28.61
N GLU A 287 27.83 -20.50 28.10
CA GLU A 287 28.62 -19.42 28.70
C GLU A 287 27.84 -18.09 28.68
N ASP A 288 26.99 -17.88 27.68
CA ASP A 288 26.15 -16.69 27.59
C ASP A 288 25.12 -16.60 28.73
N PHE A 289 24.81 -17.71 29.41
CA PHE A 289 23.81 -17.73 30.49
C PHE A 289 24.42 -17.75 31.89
N LEU A 290 25.74 -17.57 32.00
CA LEU A 290 26.40 -17.46 33.30
C LEU A 290 25.95 -16.19 34.01
N GLU A 291 25.31 -16.37 35.16
CA GLU A 291 24.89 -15.28 36.04
C GLU A 291 26.11 -14.68 36.77
N PRO A 292 26.08 -13.37 37.09
CA PRO A 292 27.11 -12.78 37.93
C PRO A 292 27.04 -13.33 39.36
N ASP A 293 28.12 -13.14 40.13
CA ASP A 293 28.14 -13.55 41.54
C ASP A 293 27.05 -12.80 42.32
N ILE A 294 26.15 -13.56 42.94
CA ILE A 294 25.02 -13.02 43.67
C ILE A 294 25.44 -12.19 44.89
N ASN A 295 26.64 -12.45 45.43
CA ASN A 295 27.16 -11.73 46.60
C ASN A 295 27.46 -10.25 46.28
N ASP A 296 27.58 -9.90 45.00
CA ASP A 296 27.76 -8.52 44.55
C ASP A 296 26.43 -7.73 44.48
N TYR A 297 25.30 -8.35 44.86
CA TYR A 297 23.95 -7.81 44.74
C TYR A 297 23.16 -7.87 46.05
N GLU A 298 22.37 -6.83 46.31
CA GLU A 298 21.36 -6.84 47.37
C GLU A 298 20.08 -7.53 46.90
N ILE A 299 19.63 -8.57 47.60
CA ILE A 299 18.40 -9.29 47.25
C ILE A 299 17.19 -8.43 47.63
N THR A 300 16.28 -8.22 46.68
CA THR A 300 15.02 -7.47 46.90
C THR A 300 13.80 -8.29 46.50
N GLU A 301 12.64 -7.98 47.10
CA GLU A 301 11.37 -8.66 46.78
C GLU A 301 10.57 -7.93 45.67
N LYS A 302 10.97 -6.71 45.31
CA LYS A 302 10.29 -5.88 44.30
C LYS A 302 11.28 -5.14 43.43
N LEU A 303 10.86 -4.87 42.18
CA LEU A 303 11.57 -4.02 41.24
C LEU A 303 11.48 -2.56 41.72
N GLU A 304 12.59 -2.01 42.17
CA GLU A 304 12.72 -0.58 42.41
C GLU A 304 13.00 0.10 41.07
N PHE A 305 12.00 0.73 40.48
CA PHE A 305 12.18 1.51 39.24
C PHE A 305 12.96 2.80 39.49
#